data_AF-A0A4Q4T7A9-F1
#
_entry.id   AF-A0A4Q4T7A9-F1
#
_cell.length_a   1.000
_cell.length_b   1.000
_cell.length_c   1.000
_cell.angle_alpha   90.00
_cell.angle_beta   90.00
_cell.angle_gamma   90.00
#
_symmetry.space_group_name_H-M   'P 1'
#
loop_
_entity.id
_entity.type
_entity.pdbx_description
1 polymer ?
#
loop_
_entity_poly.entity_id
_entity_poly.type
_entity_poly.pdbx_seq_one_letter_code
_entity_poly.pdbx_strand_id
1 'polypeptide(L)'
;MTCHRSALSRASTSPANPLEMVEYLLDKGADPNKPCESWAGLQETPLQFLITHYISSMDMYKHRVFRILELLLSSGADPNVRGDPESYFPLHMALAGAHGNSDCPPEVTWLLLEHGAVALIDEESRPGDEVWTGALSAVIKNNVDAKGADLKFAQKLDLVLQYHPKALTDATWSEPLDCILGRPSRRSKALLKVALRYGCDPNAPYRPADSDDTDSTSPIRRLCKSIMLLEARADPDLWSDGEDWAVESALRLLNASPPSPERRAMRR
;
A
#
# COMPACT_ATOMS: atom_id res chain seq x y z
N MET A 1 -20.96 21.72 21.69
CA MET A 1 -21.10 20.26 21.52
C MET A 1 -19.81 19.63 22.01
N THR A 2 -19.87 18.98 23.16
CA THR A 2 -18.70 18.34 23.80
C THR A 2 -18.40 17.04 23.07
N CYS A 3 -17.40 17.06 22.19
CA CYS A 3 -16.84 15.85 21.57
C CYS A 3 -16.36 14.91 22.69
N HIS A 4 -17.07 13.81 22.89
CA HIS A 4 -16.75 12.79 23.90
C HIS A 4 -15.59 11.92 23.39
N ARG A 5 -14.38 12.47 23.40
CA ARG A 5 -13.17 11.69 23.09
C ARG A 5 -12.90 10.67 24.20
N SER A 6 -12.56 9.43 23.84
CA SER A 6 -12.12 8.45 24.83
C SER A 6 -10.86 8.96 25.55
N ALA A 7 -10.70 8.60 26.83
CA ALA A 7 -9.51 8.99 27.58
C ALA A 7 -8.23 8.53 26.87
N LEU A 8 -8.30 7.35 26.23
CA LEU A 8 -7.22 6.75 25.47
C LEU A 8 -6.87 7.56 24.21
N SER A 9 -7.85 7.99 23.41
CA SER A 9 -7.55 8.78 22.21
C SER A 9 -7.02 10.18 22.54
N ARG A 10 -7.50 10.80 23.63
CA ARG A 10 -6.96 12.08 24.12
C ARG A 10 -5.52 11.94 24.60
N ALA A 11 -5.21 10.87 25.32
CA ALA A 11 -3.87 10.58 25.80
C ALA A 11 -2.89 10.48 24.62
N SER A 12 -3.27 9.79 23.55
CA SER A 12 -2.43 9.55 22.38
C SER A 12 -1.92 10.81 21.68
N THR A 13 -2.63 11.94 21.78
CA THR A 13 -2.23 13.23 21.17
C THR A 13 -1.77 14.27 22.19
N SER A 14 -1.59 13.89 23.47
CA SER A 14 -1.13 14.82 24.51
C SER A 14 0.27 15.35 24.18
N PRO A 15 0.52 16.68 24.27
CA PRO A 15 1.86 17.22 24.10
C PRO A 15 2.80 16.77 25.23
N ALA A 16 2.26 16.56 26.44
CA ALA A 16 2.97 16.08 27.61
C ALA A 16 2.81 14.56 27.76
N ASN A 17 3.91 13.84 27.55
CA ASN A 17 4.11 12.40 27.78
C ASN A 17 2.95 11.44 27.39
N PRO A 18 2.54 11.41 26.12
CA PRO A 18 1.38 10.61 25.69
C PRO A 18 1.63 9.11 25.79
N LEU A 19 2.88 8.65 25.70
CA LEU A 19 3.22 7.23 25.82
C LEU A 19 2.89 6.70 27.22
N GLU A 20 3.43 7.34 28.26
CA GLU A 20 3.16 6.98 29.67
C GLU A 20 1.67 7.08 30.02
N MET A 21 0.96 8.08 29.48
CA MET A 21 -0.48 8.20 29.71
C MET A 21 -1.26 7.04 29.07
N VAL A 22 -0.91 6.63 27.85
CA VAL A 22 -1.56 5.51 27.17
C VAL A 22 -1.25 4.21 27.91
N GLU A 23 0.01 3.97 28.28
CA GLU A 23 0.41 2.81 29.10
C GLU A 23 -0.39 2.73 30.40
N TYR A 24 -0.49 3.86 31.12
CA TYR A 24 -1.25 3.93 32.37
C TYR A 24 -2.73 3.61 32.16
N LEU A 25 -3.36 4.15 31.11
CA LEU A 25 -4.79 3.89 30.85
C LEU A 25 -5.04 2.43 30.48
N LEU A 26 -4.16 1.82 29.69
CA LEU A 26 -4.23 0.40 29.33
C LEU A 26 -4.04 -0.49 30.58
N ASP A 27 -3.09 -0.15 31.46
CA ASP A 27 -2.89 -0.84 32.76
C ASP A 27 -4.13 -0.76 33.66
N LYS A 28 -4.92 0.32 33.56
CA LYS A 28 -6.21 0.46 34.26
C LYS A 28 -7.40 -0.18 33.54
N GLY A 29 -7.16 -0.93 32.47
CA GLY A 29 -8.19 -1.67 31.75
C GLY A 29 -8.98 -0.81 30.76
N ALA A 30 -8.42 0.29 30.26
CA ALA A 30 -9.01 0.99 29.13
C ALA A 30 -9.04 0.06 27.90
N ASP A 31 -10.22 -0.09 27.31
CA ASP A 31 -10.40 -0.90 26.10
C ASP A 31 -9.73 -0.23 24.89
N PRO A 32 -8.72 -0.89 24.26
CA PRO A 32 -7.99 -0.32 23.12
C PRO A 32 -8.79 -0.29 21.82
N ASN A 33 -9.97 -0.91 21.78
CA ASN A 33 -10.86 -0.95 20.60
C ASN A 33 -12.05 0.01 20.71
N LYS A 34 -12.27 0.62 21.89
CA LYS A 34 -13.43 1.48 22.12
C LYS A 34 -13.34 2.74 21.26
N PRO A 35 -14.27 2.93 20.29
CA PRO A 35 -14.20 4.06 19.39
C PRO A 35 -14.52 5.37 20.09
N CYS A 36 -14.10 6.46 19.46
CA CYS A 36 -14.47 7.81 19.85
C CYS A 36 -14.76 8.68 18.63
N GLU A 37 -15.52 9.75 18.86
CA GLU A 37 -15.85 10.71 17.81
C GLU A 37 -14.59 11.46 17.36
N SER A 38 -14.29 11.37 16.06
CA SER A 38 -13.23 12.10 15.39
C SER A 38 -13.66 13.54 15.10
N TRP A 39 -12.73 14.36 14.62
CA TRP A 39 -13.02 15.74 14.21
C TRP A 39 -13.98 15.82 13.00
N ALA A 40 -14.13 14.73 12.25
CA ALA A 40 -15.04 14.63 11.10
C ALA A 40 -16.45 14.13 11.50
N GLY A 41 -16.71 13.91 12.79
CA GLY A 41 -17.99 13.37 13.28
C GLY A 41 -18.17 11.87 13.07
N LEU A 42 -17.12 11.16 12.64
CA LEU A 42 -17.11 9.70 12.49
C LEU A 42 -16.61 9.05 13.78
N GLN A 43 -17.10 7.85 14.10
CA GLN A 43 -16.51 7.04 15.15
C GLN A 43 -15.21 6.38 14.64
N GLU A 44 -14.10 6.61 15.32
CA GLU A 44 -12.79 6.01 15.02
C GLU A 44 -12.28 5.21 16.22
N THR A 45 -11.76 4.01 15.97
CA THR A 45 -10.97 3.28 16.98
C THR A 45 -9.71 4.06 17.34
N PRO A 46 -9.11 3.82 18.51
CA PRO A 46 -7.81 4.40 18.86
C PRO A 46 -6.72 4.18 17.80
N LEU A 47 -6.72 3.03 17.11
CA LEU A 47 -5.83 2.75 15.97
C LEU A 47 -6.12 3.66 14.77
N GLN A 48 -7.37 3.73 14.30
CA GLN A 48 -7.77 4.58 13.17
C GLN A 48 -7.43 6.04 13.45
N PHE A 49 -7.77 6.52 14.65
CA PHE A 49 -7.50 7.89 15.08
C PHE A 49 -6.00 8.22 15.00
N LEU A 50 -5.13 7.31 15.45
CA LEU A 50 -3.68 7.51 15.36
C LEU A 50 -3.17 7.51 13.93
N ILE A 51 -3.70 6.66 13.05
CA ILE A 51 -3.31 6.64 11.63
C ILE A 51 -3.73 7.96 10.96
N THR A 52 -4.96 8.42 11.17
CA THR A 52 -5.46 9.72 10.68
C THR A 52 -4.61 10.88 11.20
N HIS A 53 -4.28 10.87 12.49
CA HIS A 53 -3.42 11.87 13.09
C HIS A 53 -1.97 11.79 12.59
N TYR A 54 -1.42 10.60 12.35
CA TYR A 54 -0.10 10.42 11.77
C TYR A 54 0.00 11.10 10.41
N ILE A 55 -0.98 10.85 9.54
CA ILE A 55 -1.05 11.38 8.17
C ILE A 55 -1.17 12.92 8.19
N SER A 56 -1.84 13.47 9.20
CA SER A 56 -2.14 14.91 9.30
C SER A 56 -1.13 15.71 10.14
N SER A 57 -0.18 15.06 10.81
CA SER A 57 0.72 15.68 11.80
C SER A 57 2.08 16.08 11.19
N MET A 58 2.72 17.08 11.82
CA MET A 58 4.10 17.50 11.51
C MET A 58 5.09 16.37 11.84
N ASP A 59 6.16 16.25 11.03
CA ASP A 59 7.13 15.14 11.09
C ASP A 59 7.70 14.86 12.49
N MET A 60 7.90 15.89 13.32
CA MET A 60 8.50 15.76 14.66
C MET A 60 7.70 14.86 15.62
N TYR A 61 6.39 14.64 15.38
CA TYR A 61 5.54 13.81 16.24
C TYR A 61 5.34 12.38 15.73
N LYS A 62 5.80 12.07 14.51
CA LYS A 62 5.57 10.78 13.85
C LYS A 62 6.16 9.60 14.61
N HIS A 63 7.37 9.72 15.14
CA HIS A 63 8.01 8.66 15.94
C HIS A 63 7.22 8.30 17.20
N ARG A 64 6.63 9.30 17.85
CA ARG A 64 5.81 9.12 19.05
C ARG A 64 4.50 8.42 18.71
N VAL A 65 3.84 8.83 17.62
CA VAL A 65 2.62 8.16 17.16
C VAL A 65 2.89 6.71 16.79
N PHE A 66 4.01 6.42 16.13
CA PHE A 66 4.41 5.05 15.81
C PHE A 66 4.56 4.17 17.06
N ARG A 67 5.20 4.67 18.13
CA ARG A 67 5.32 3.92 19.39
C ARG A 67 3.99 3.69 20.08
N ILE A 68 3.06 4.64 20.01
CA ILE A 68 1.73 4.47 20.58
C ILE A 68 0.91 3.46 19.75
N LEU A 69 1.05 3.46 18.42
CA LEU A 69 0.44 2.43 17.55
C LEU A 69 0.92 1.02 17.93
N GLU A 70 2.24 0.84 18.06
CA GLU A 70 2.88 -0.42 18.47
C GLU A 70 2.38 -0.87 19.85
N LEU A 71 2.28 0.07 20.81
CA LEU A 71 1.75 -0.21 22.15
C LEU A 71 0.28 -0.65 22.12
N LEU A 72 -0.57 0.03 21.37
CA LEU A 72 -1.99 -0.33 21.26
C LEU A 72 -2.17 -1.72 20.66
N LEU A 73 -1.48 -2.02 19.55
CA LEU A 73 -1.52 -3.33 18.90
C LEU A 73 -1.00 -4.44 19.84
N SER A 74 0.10 -4.18 20.56
CA SER A 74 0.63 -5.10 21.57
C SER A 74 -0.30 -5.30 22.77
N SER A 75 -1.19 -4.35 23.01
CA SER A 75 -2.17 -4.38 24.11
C SER A 75 -3.54 -4.90 23.69
N GLY A 76 -3.68 -5.48 22.49
CA GLY A 76 -4.91 -6.11 22.01
C GLY A 76 -5.85 -5.20 21.22
N ALA A 77 -5.35 -4.07 20.71
CA ALA A 77 -6.07 -3.34 19.67
C ALA A 77 -6.16 -4.22 18.40
N ASP A 78 -7.37 -4.42 17.89
CA ASP A 78 -7.62 -5.24 16.71
C ASP A 78 -7.49 -4.39 15.43
N PRO A 79 -6.52 -4.70 14.54
CA PRO A 79 -6.33 -3.95 13.31
C PRO A 79 -7.42 -4.20 12.26
N ASN A 80 -8.37 -5.12 12.52
CA ASN A 80 -9.50 -5.43 11.66
C ASN A 80 -10.81 -4.79 12.11
N VAL A 81 -10.78 -3.93 13.15
CA VAL A 81 -11.97 -3.21 13.63
C VAL A 81 -11.96 -1.77 13.15
N ARG A 82 -13.15 -1.28 12.79
CA ARG A 82 -13.43 0.10 12.45
C ARG A 82 -14.49 0.68 13.38
N GLY A 83 -14.39 1.96 13.70
CA GLY A 83 -15.27 2.61 14.67
C GLY A 83 -16.67 2.88 14.13
N ASP A 84 -16.80 3.03 12.82
CA ASP A 84 -18.05 3.33 12.11
C ASP A 84 -18.13 2.55 10.79
N PRO A 85 -19.31 2.08 10.35
CA PRO A 85 -19.51 1.51 9.02
C PRO A 85 -19.08 2.41 7.86
N GLU A 86 -19.12 3.73 8.03
CA GLU A 86 -18.68 4.72 7.04
C GLU A 86 -17.16 4.99 7.12
N SER A 87 -16.47 4.45 8.13
CA SER A 87 -15.02 4.59 8.28
C SER A 87 -14.26 3.46 7.57
N TYR A 88 -12.99 3.75 7.24
CA TYR A 88 -12.10 2.80 6.58
C TYR A 88 -11.36 1.93 7.60
N PHE A 89 -11.12 0.67 7.25
CA PHE A 89 -10.26 -0.21 8.07
C PHE A 89 -8.84 0.34 8.18
N PRO A 90 -8.13 0.07 9.29
CA PRO A 90 -6.75 0.52 9.49
C PRO A 90 -5.81 0.20 8.30
N LEU A 91 -5.89 -1.01 7.74
CA LEU A 91 -5.08 -1.39 6.58
C LEU A 91 -5.40 -0.56 5.33
N HIS A 92 -6.68 -0.30 5.07
CA HIS A 92 -7.11 0.57 3.98
C HIS A 92 -6.54 1.98 4.14
N MET A 93 -6.65 2.57 5.34
CA MET A 93 -6.13 3.91 5.65
C MET A 93 -4.61 3.99 5.47
N ALA A 94 -3.88 2.93 5.83
CA ALA A 94 -2.42 2.90 5.65
C ALA A 94 -2.01 2.88 4.16
N LEU A 95 -2.79 2.20 3.31
CA LEU A 95 -2.53 2.08 1.87
C LEU A 95 -2.98 3.33 1.09
N ALA A 96 -4.26 3.67 1.19
CA ALA A 96 -4.90 4.74 0.40
C ALA A 96 -4.77 6.13 1.06
N GLY A 97 -4.46 6.17 2.36
CA GLY A 97 -4.52 7.38 3.15
C GLY A 97 -5.88 7.64 3.79
N ALA A 98 -5.94 8.69 4.60
CA ALA A 98 -7.19 9.24 5.11
C ALA A 98 -7.49 10.52 4.31
N HIS A 99 -8.72 10.68 3.84
CA HIS A 99 -9.19 11.89 3.11
C HIS A 99 -8.33 12.27 1.88
N GLY A 100 -7.78 11.29 1.16
CA GLY A 100 -7.02 11.52 -0.08
C GLY A 100 -5.53 11.84 0.09
N ASN A 101 -5.02 11.94 1.33
CA ASN A 101 -3.58 12.06 1.58
C ASN A 101 -2.99 10.76 2.15
N SER A 102 -1.94 10.23 1.51
CA SER A 102 -1.43 8.86 1.71
C SER A 102 -0.01 8.81 2.26
N ASP A 103 0.42 9.86 2.95
CA ASP A 103 1.79 9.97 3.48
C ASP A 103 2.06 9.07 4.71
N CYS A 104 1.17 8.11 4.97
CA CYS A 104 1.44 7.03 5.91
C CYS A 104 2.68 6.26 5.42
N PRO A 105 3.67 5.97 6.28
CA PRO A 105 4.90 5.32 5.86
C PRO A 105 4.67 3.79 5.77
N PRO A 106 5.48 3.06 4.98
CA PRO A 106 5.36 1.60 4.88
C PRO A 106 5.41 0.87 6.22
N GLU A 107 6.11 1.43 7.21
CA GLU A 107 6.29 0.87 8.55
C GLU A 107 4.95 0.72 9.30
N VAL A 108 3.98 1.61 9.07
CA VAL A 108 2.63 1.46 9.67
C VAL A 108 1.89 0.31 8.99
N THR A 109 2.03 0.16 7.67
CA THR A 109 1.45 -0.99 6.94
C THR A 109 2.05 -2.31 7.43
N TRP A 110 3.38 -2.36 7.56
CA TRP A 110 4.08 -3.52 8.11
C TRP A 110 3.58 -3.86 9.52
N LEU A 111 3.50 -2.87 10.41
CA LEU A 111 3.07 -3.09 11.79
C LEU A 111 1.62 -3.62 11.87
N LEU A 112 0.71 -3.10 11.06
CA LEU A 112 -0.66 -3.62 10.98
C LEU A 112 -0.69 -5.08 10.49
N LEU A 113 0.06 -5.40 9.42
CA LEU A 113 0.13 -6.74 8.87
C LEU A 113 0.76 -7.74 9.85
N GLU A 114 1.80 -7.35 10.58
CA GLU A 114 2.44 -8.17 11.62
C GLU A 114 1.46 -8.55 12.73
N HIS A 115 0.51 -7.67 13.05
CA HIS A 115 -0.57 -7.92 14.00
C HIS A 115 -1.84 -8.51 13.37
N GLY A 116 -1.76 -9.06 12.16
CA GLY A 116 -2.85 -9.83 11.55
C GLY A 116 -3.91 -9.00 10.82
N ALA A 117 -3.57 -7.81 10.33
CA ALA A 117 -4.49 -7.03 9.50
C ALA A 117 -4.80 -7.75 8.17
N VAL A 118 -6.09 -7.95 7.92
CA VAL A 118 -6.64 -8.56 6.69
C VAL A 118 -7.82 -7.76 6.12
N ALA A 119 -8.58 -7.05 6.97
CA ALA A 119 -9.76 -6.32 6.55
C ALA A 119 -9.37 -5.08 5.72
N LEU A 120 -9.84 -5.03 4.46
CA LEU A 120 -9.56 -3.95 3.52
C LEU A 120 -10.82 -3.19 3.07
N ILE A 121 -11.95 -3.89 2.96
CA ILE A 121 -13.22 -3.36 2.44
C ILE A 121 -14.40 -3.64 3.37
N ASP A 122 -14.47 -4.86 3.91
CA ASP A 122 -15.46 -5.28 4.89
C ASP A 122 -14.82 -6.30 5.87
N GLU A 123 -15.59 -6.74 6.87
CA GLU A 123 -15.13 -7.66 7.90
C GLU A 123 -15.01 -9.12 7.43
N GLU A 124 -15.61 -9.50 6.29
CA GLU A 124 -15.79 -10.89 5.85
C GLU A 124 -14.83 -11.30 4.74
N SER A 125 -14.59 -10.40 3.78
CA SER A 125 -13.71 -10.54 2.64
C SER A 125 -12.27 -10.79 3.08
N ARG A 126 -11.59 -11.71 2.41
CA ARG A 126 -10.21 -12.12 2.71
C ARG A 126 -9.32 -11.96 1.47
N PRO A 127 -8.00 -11.85 1.66
CA PRO A 127 -7.07 -11.76 0.54
C PRO A 127 -7.18 -12.94 -0.42
N GLY A 128 -7.50 -12.64 -1.68
CA GLY A 128 -7.72 -13.60 -2.75
C GLY A 128 -9.19 -13.78 -3.15
N ASP A 129 -10.12 -13.27 -2.35
CA ASP A 129 -11.53 -13.18 -2.75
C ASP A 129 -11.71 -12.07 -3.79
N GLU A 130 -12.63 -12.25 -4.74
CA GLU A 130 -12.88 -11.30 -5.84
C GLU A 130 -13.16 -9.89 -5.31
N VAL A 131 -13.94 -9.77 -4.24
CA VAL A 131 -14.29 -8.48 -3.61
C VAL A 131 -13.06 -7.82 -3.01
N TRP A 132 -12.24 -8.57 -2.28
CA TRP A 132 -11.01 -8.05 -1.67
C TRP A 132 -9.98 -7.64 -2.73
N THR A 133 -9.80 -8.49 -3.75
CA THR A 133 -8.89 -8.23 -4.87
C THR A 133 -9.34 -7.01 -5.67
N GLY A 134 -10.64 -6.86 -5.95
CA GLY A 134 -11.20 -5.66 -6.57
C GLY A 134 -10.93 -4.40 -5.74
N ALA A 135 -11.05 -4.49 -4.42
CA ALA A 135 -10.71 -3.38 -3.51
C ALA A 135 -9.22 -3.00 -3.58
N LEU A 136 -8.31 -3.98 -3.59
CA LEU A 136 -6.88 -3.72 -3.74
C LEU A 136 -6.55 -3.11 -5.11
N SER A 137 -7.16 -3.61 -6.20
CA SER A 137 -7.01 -3.05 -7.55
C SER A 137 -7.46 -1.59 -7.61
N ALA A 138 -8.59 -1.24 -6.98
CA ALA A 138 -9.04 0.14 -6.89
C ALA A 138 -8.06 1.05 -6.12
N VAL A 139 -7.46 0.54 -5.03
CA VAL A 139 -6.43 1.27 -4.27
C VAL A 139 -5.18 1.52 -5.13
N ILE A 140 -4.73 0.51 -5.90
CA ILE A 140 -3.60 0.66 -6.83
C ILE A 140 -3.92 1.72 -7.89
N LYS A 141 -5.08 1.62 -8.54
CA LYS A 141 -5.53 2.57 -9.56
C LYS A 141 -5.54 4.00 -9.03
N ASN A 142 -6.18 4.23 -7.87
CA ASN A 142 -6.24 5.54 -7.25
C ASN A 142 -4.85 6.10 -6.93
N ASN A 143 -3.90 5.26 -6.49
CA ASN A 143 -2.52 5.71 -6.26
C ASN A 143 -1.81 6.11 -7.56
N VAL A 144 -1.97 5.31 -8.62
CA VAL A 144 -1.40 5.61 -9.93
C VAL A 144 -1.97 6.92 -10.47
N ASP A 145 -3.29 7.10 -10.40
CA ASP A 145 -3.98 8.27 -10.95
C ASP A 145 -3.68 9.56 -10.16
N ALA A 146 -3.73 9.51 -8.83
CA ALA A 146 -3.57 10.71 -8.00
C ALA A 146 -2.10 11.07 -7.73
N LYS A 147 -1.19 10.08 -7.69
CA LYS A 147 0.20 10.28 -7.21
C LYS A 147 1.28 9.83 -8.19
N GLY A 148 0.88 9.28 -9.33
CA GLY A 148 1.81 8.81 -10.35
C GLY A 148 2.68 7.66 -9.84
N ALA A 149 2.07 6.70 -9.13
CA ALA A 149 2.72 5.49 -8.60
C ALA A 149 3.80 5.76 -7.53
N ASP A 150 3.40 6.31 -6.38
CA ASP A 150 4.32 6.66 -5.29
C ASP A 150 5.23 5.49 -4.88
N LEU A 151 6.53 5.75 -4.69
CA LEU A 151 7.51 4.75 -4.27
C LEU A 151 7.15 4.14 -2.91
N LYS A 152 6.62 4.96 -1.99
CA LYS A 152 6.14 4.46 -0.68
C LYS A 152 4.99 3.48 -0.87
N PHE A 153 4.09 3.76 -1.81
CA PHE A 153 2.98 2.86 -2.10
C PHE A 153 3.46 1.53 -2.67
N ALA A 154 4.47 1.51 -3.55
CA ALA A 154 5.06 0.27 -4.01
C ALA A 154 5.65 -0.58 -2.87
N GLN A 155 6.28 0.05 -1.88
CA GLN A 155 6.78 -0.65 -0.68
C GLN A 155 5.63 -1.22 0.16
N LYS A 156 4.55 -0.46 0.35
CA LYS A 156 3.35 -0.96 1.05
C LYS A 156 2.70 -2.13 0.32
N LEU A 157 2.60 -2.07 -1.01
CA LEU A 157 2.05 -3.16 -1.82
C LEU A 157 2.92 -4.41 -1.73
N ASP A 158 4.26 -4.26 -1.80
CA ASP A 158 5.19 -5.38 -1.59
C ASP A 158 4.98 -6.05 -0.23
N LEU A 159 4.77 -5.27 0.84
CA LEU A 159 4.44 -5.80 2.18
C LEU A 159 3.10 -6.54 2.18
N VAL A 160 2.04 -5.96 1.62
CA VAL A 160 0.72 -6.61 1.56
C VAL A 160 0.82 -7.96 0.85
N LEU A 161 1.50 -8.01 -0.30
CA LEU A 161 1.65 -9.25 -1.08
C LEU A 161 2.62 -10.25 -0.43
N GLN A 162 3.56 -9.78 0.39
CA GLN A 162 4.41 -10.66 1.19
C GLN A 162 3.61 -11.42 2.26
N TYR A 163 2.72 -10.74 2.98
CA TYR A 163 1.88 -11.36 4.01
C TYR A 163 0.68 -12.10 3.40
N HIS A 164 0.17 -11.61 2.28
CA HIS A 164 -1.02 -12.11 1.60
C HIS A 164 -0.70 -12.48 0.13
N PRO A 165 0.10 -13.51 -0.14
CA PRO A 165 0.57 -13.83 -1.50
C PRO A 165 -0.53 -14.28 -2.47
N LYS A 166 -1.72 -14.64 -1.96
CA LYS A 166 -2.89 -15.00 -2.77
C LYS A 166 -3.79 -13.80 -3.10
N ALA A 167 -3.49 -12.61 -2.59
CA ALA A 167 -4.24 -11.38 -2.83
C ALA A 167 -4.38 -11.03 -4.31
N LEU A 168 -3.33 -11.29 -5.08
CA LEU A 168 -3.31 -11.12 -6.53
C LEU A 168 -2.72 -12.39 -7.15
N THR A 169 -3.43 -12.94 -8.12
CA THR A 169 -3.02 -14.03 -9.00
C THR A 169 -2.73 -13.49 -10.40
N ASP A 170 -2.12 -14.31 -11.25
CA ASP A 170 -1.76 -13.98 -12.64
C ASP A 170 -2.96 -13.39 -13.41
N ALA A 171 -4.17 -13.91 -13.19
CA ALA A 171 -5.39 -13.44 -13.86
C ALA A 171 -5.90 -12.09 -13.32
N THR A 172 -5.68 -11.79 -12.03
CA THR A 172 -6.21 -10.58 -11.38
C THR A 172 -5.26 -9.39 -11.48
N TRP A 173 -4.03 -9.60 -11.96
CA TRP A 173 -3.09 -8.52 -12.22
C TRP A 173 -3.46 -7.68 -13.45
N SER A 174 -4.34 -8.16 -14.33
CA SER A 174 -4.68 -7.46 -15.59
C SER A 174 -5.13 -6.01 -15.35
N GLU A 175 -6.09 -5.79 -14.45
CA GLU A 175 -6.61 -4.44 -14.17
C GLU A 175 -5.56 -3.50 -13.53
N PRO A 176 -4.81 -3.91 -12.48
CA PRO A 176 -3.69 -3.12 -11.98
C PRO A 176 -2.65 -2.81 -13.06
N LEU A 177 -2.32 -3.77 -13.92
CA LEU A 177 -1.35 -3.57 -15.01
C LEU A 177 -1.87 -2.57 -16.04
N ASP A 178 -3.16 -2.64 -16.39
CA ASP A 178 -3.81 -1.66 -17.25
C ASP A 178 -3.59 -0.23 -16.76
N CYS A 179 -3.79 -0.03 -15.46
CA CYS A 179 -3.59 1.28 -14.84
C CYS A 179 -2.10 1.69 -14.82
N ILE A 180 -1.19 0.78 -14.45
CA ILE A 180 0.25 1.08 -14.32
C ILE A 180 0.87 1.38 -15.70
N LEU A 181 0.52 0.62 -16.73
CA LEU A 181 1.06 0.74 -18.08
C LEU A 181 0.40 1.82 -18.92
N GLY A 182 -0.83 2.22 -18.60
CA GLY A 182 -1.49 3.35 -19.25
C GLY A 182 -0.73 4.68 -19.06
N ARG A 183 0.08 4.81 -17.99
CA ARG A 183 0.84 6.03 -17.67
C ARG A 183 2.27 5.71 -17.18
N PRO A 184 3.16 5.24 -18.06
CA PRO A 184 4.48 4.81 -17.64
C PRO A 184 5.33 5.98 -17.16
N SER A 185 5.89 5.84 -15.96
CA SER A 185 6.72 6.85 -15.31
C SER A 185 7.87 6.21 -14.52
N ARG A 186 8.92 6.99 -14.19
CA ARG A 186 10.05 6.49 -13.36
C ARG A 186 9.57 5.91 -12.03
N ARG A 187 8.45 6.42 -11.54
CA ARG A 187 7.81 6.00 -10.29
C ARG A 187 7.06 4.67 -10.45
N SER A 188 6.36 4.46 -11.58
CA SER A 188 5.68 3.20 -11.93
C SER A 188 6.60 1.98 -12.00
N LYS A 189 7.92 2.17 -12.23
CA LYS A 189 8.93 1.10 -12.22
C LYS A 189 8.90 0.27 -10.94
N ALA A 190 8.68 0.90 -9.79
CA ALA A 190 8.64 0.20 -8.51
C ALA A 190 7.42 -0.73 -8.42
N LEU A 191 6.24 -0.27 -8.86
CA LEU A 191 5.03 -1.10 -8.90
C LEU A 191 5.14 -2.24 -9.92
N LEU A 192 5.71 -1.99 -11.09
CA LEU A 192 5.96 -3.05 -12.08
C LEU A 192 6.85 -4.15 -11.48
N LYS A 193 7.92 -3.78 -10.77
CA LYS A 193 8.77 -4.77 -10.09
C LYS A 193 8.00 -5.61 -9.06
N VAL A 194 7.09 -4.99 -8.31
CA VAL A 194 6.23 -5.71 -7.36
C VAL A 194 5.29 -6.65 -8.11
N ALA A 195 4.60 -6.18 -9.15
CA ALA A 195 3.72 -7.02 -9.95
C ALA A 195 4.44 -8.28 -10.48
N LEU A 196 5.59 -8.08 -11.12
CA LEU A 196 6.41 -9.15 -11.69
C LEU A 196 6.93 -10.14 -10.63
N ARG A 197 7.24 -9.65 -9.42
CA ARG A 197 7.66 -10.50 -8.30
C ARG A 197 6.56 -11.46 -7.84
N TYR A 198 5.30 -11.05 -7.94
CA TYR A 198 4.14 -11.81 -7.44
C TYR A 198 3.26 -12.34 -8.58
N GLY A 199 3.88 -12.93 -9.61
CA GLY A 199 3.21 -13.79 -10.59
C GLY A 199 2.57 -13.07 -11.78
N CYS A 200 2.66 -11.74 -11.88
CA CYS A 200 2.22 -11.03 -13.08
C CYS A 200 2.92 -11.58 -14.33
N ASP A 201 2.14 -12.15 -15.27
CA ASP A 201 2.66 -12.51 -16.59
C ASP A 201 2.83 -11.26 -17.46
N PRO A 202 4.07 -10.86 -17.80
CA PRO A 202 4.31 -9.72 -18.69
C PRO A 202 3.79 -9.94 -20.12
N ASN A 203 3.40 -11.17 -20.46
CA ASN A 203 2.91 -11.56 -21.78
C ASN A 203 1.37 -11.64 -21.86
N ALA A 204 0.66 -11.44 -20.75
CA ALA A 204 -0.80 -11.52 -20.72
C ALA A 204 -1.44 -10.46 -21.66
N PRO A 205 -2.48 -10.81 -22.42
CA PRO A 205 -3.12 -9.89 -23.37
C PRO A 205 -3.80 -8.73 -22.64
N TYR A 206 -3.30 -7.52 -22.91
CA TYR A 206 -3.78 -6.25 -22.38
C TYR A 206 -5.03 -5.77 -23.12
N ARG A 207 -6.05 -5.27 -22.40
CA ARG A 207 -7.20 -4.57 -22.99
C ARG A 207 -7.30 -3.17 -22.39
N PRO A 208 -6.96 -2.11 -23.14
CA PRO A 208 -7.15 -0.75 -22.67
C PRO A 208 -8.64 -0.49 -22.42
N ALA A 209 -8.98 0.10 -21.27
CA ALA A 209 -10.36 0.36 -20.90
C ALA A 209 -11.09 1.34 -21.85
N ASP A 210 -10.36 2.17 -22.61
CA ASP A 210 -10.96 3.30 -23.37
C ASP A 210 -10.31 3.59 -24.76
N SER A 211 -9.62 2.64 -25.40
CA SER A 211 -9.02 2.94 -26.72
C SER A 211 -9.66 2.17 -27.87
N ASP A 212 -10.30 2.92 -28.79
CA ASP A 212 -10.53 2.54 -30.19
C ASP A 212 -9.21 2.41 -30.99
N ASP A 213 -8.05 2.55 -30.34
CA ASP A 213 -6.75 2.34 -30.95
C ASP A 213 -6.53 0.87 -31.29
N THR A 214 -6.71 0.59 -32.57
CA THR A 214 -6.23 -0.59 -33.30
C THR A 214 -4.70 -0.68 -33.39
N ASP A 215 -3.95 0.13 -32.61
CA ASP A 215 -2.51 0.02 -32.53
C ASP A 215 -2.13 -1.22 -31.69
N SER A 216 -2.06 -2.34 -32.42
CA SER A 216 -1.65 -3.70 -32.05
C SER A 216 -0.22 -3.82 -31.47
N THR A 217 0.27 -2.79 -30.77
CA THR A 217 1.51 -2.89 -30.02
C THR A 217 1.31 -3.83 -28.84
N SER A 218 1.97 -4.99 -28.88
CA SER A 218 1.83 -6.02 -27.86
C SER A 218 2.09 -5.47 -26.45
N PRO A 219 1.47 -6.04 -25.40
CA PRO A 219 1.67 -5.62 -24.00
C PRO A 219 3.16 -5.58 -23.62
N ILE A 220 3.93 -6.55 -24.12
CA ILE A 220 5.39 -6.62 -24.03
C ILE A 220 6.04 -5.40 -24.67
N ARG A 221 5.59 -4.94 -25.84
CA ARG A 221 6.15 -3.76 -26.52
C ARG A 221 5.90 -2.49 -25.72
N ARG A 222 4.77 -2.35 -25.03
CA ARG A 222 4.50 -1.22 -24.11
C ARG A 222 5.28 -1.34 -22.79
N LEU A 223 5.35 -2.53 -22.20
CA LEU A 223 6.12 -2.81 -20.98
C LEU A 223 7.62 -2.63 -21.22
N CYS A 224 8.15 -3.12 -22.34
CA CYS A 224 9.53 -2.91 -22.78
C CYS A 224 9.79 -1.44 -23.15
N LYS A 225 8.92 -0.77 -23.91
CA LYS A 225 9.04 0.68 -24.20
C LYS A 225 9.04 1.51 -22.92
N SER A 226 8.22 1.14 -21.94
CA SER A 226 8.19 1.76 -20.62
C SER A 226 9.49 1.51 -19.87
N ILE A 227 9.93 0.25 -19.72
CA ILE A 227 11.21 -0.08 -19.06
C ILE A 227 12.40 0.64 -19.73
N MET A 228 12.42 0.70 -21.06
CA MET A 228 13.46 1.36 -21.88
C MET A 228 13.45 2.89 -21.75
N LEU A 229 12.28 3.57 -21.80
CA LEU A 229 12.15 5.01 -21.54
C LEU A 229 12.64 5.39 -20.12
N LEU A 230 12.57 4.45 -19.18
CA LEU A 230 13.00 4.65 -17.80
C LEU A 230 14.49 4.39 -17.58
N GLU A 231 15.15 3.64 -18.47
CA GLU A 231 16.57 3.27 -18.37
C GLU A 231 17.49 4.09 -19.29
N ALA A 232 17.00 4.53 -20.43
CA ALA A 232 17.80 5.29 -21.38
C ALA A 232 17.49 6.79 -21.29
N ARG A 233 18.52 7.64 -21.25
CA ARG A 233 18.43 9.03 -21.73
C ARG A 233 18.34 9.02 -23.28
N ALA A 234 17.42 8.27 -23.89
CA ALA A 234 17.44 8.05 -25.33
C ALA A 234 16.15 8.51 -26.03
N ASP A 235 16.42 9.11 -27.18
CA ASP A 235 15.56 9.75 -28.16
C ASP A 235 14.52 8.74 -28.74
N PRO A 236 13.22 9.08 -28.75
CA PRO A 236 12.15 8.20 -29.22
C PRO A 236 12.23 7.80 -30.70
N ASP A 237 13.12 8.37 -31.52
CA ASP A 237 13.14 8.19 -32.99
C ASP A 237 14.06 7.07 -33.52
N LEU A 238 14.80 6.34 -32.67
CA LEU A 238 15.78 5.30 -33.09
C LEU A 238 15.19 3.89 -33.37
N TRP A 239 13.92 3.82 -33.77
CA TRP A 239 13.09 2.60 -33.83
C TRP A 239 13.20 1.77 -35.12
N SER A 240 14.40 1.50 -35.68
CA SER A 240 14.49 0.63 -36.87
C SER A 240 14.98 -0.80 -36.64
N ASP A 241 15.85 -1.11 -35.67
CA ASP A 241 16.59 -2.39 -35.71
C ASP A 241 16.81 -3.13 -34.37
N GLY A 242 15.94 -2.95 -33.36
CA GLY A 242 16.23 -3.34 -31.96
C GLY A 242 15.22 -4.25 -31.22
N GLU A 243 14.40 -5.03 -31.92
CA GLU A 243 13.28 -5.76 -31.27
C GLU A 243 13.73 -6.91 -30.36
N ASP A 244 14.74 -7.69 -30.75
CA ASP A 244 15.24 -8.81 -29.94
C ASP A 244 16.04 -8.33 -28.71
N TRP A 245 16.84 -7.28 -28.86
CA TRP A 245 17.63 -6.72 -27.75
C TRP A 245 16.75 -6.10 -26.66
N ALA A 246 15.64 -5.46 -27.05
CA ALA A 246 14.69 -4.84 -26.14
C ALA A 246 13.99 -5.87 -25.26
N VAL A 247 13.53 -6.98 -25.86
CA VAL A 247 12.91 -8.09 -25.16
C VAL A 247 13.92 -8.81 -24.26
N GLU A 248 15.14 -9.05 -24.76
CA GLU A 248 16.19 -9.72 -23.99
C GLU A 248 16.66 -8.87 -22.78
N SER A 249 16.71 -7.55 -22.91
CA SER A 249 17.08 -6.63 -21.82
C SER A 249 16.00 -6.56 -20.74
N ALA A 250 14.72 -6.51 -21.13
CA ALA A 250 13.60 -6.59 -20.19
C ALA A 250 13.59 -7.95 -19.48
N LEU A 251 13.81 -9.06 -20.20
CA LEU A 251 13.94 -10.41 -19.63
C LEU A 251 15.14 -10.56 -18.69
N ARG A 252 16.28 -9.90 -18.96
CA ARG A 252 17.44 -9.90 -18.05
C ARG A 252 17.17 -9.15 -16.75
N LEU A 253 16.38 -8.08 -16.79
CA LEU A 253 15.92 -7.35 -15.59
C LEU A 253 14.88 -8.16 -14.81
N LEU A 254 14.00 -8.88 -15.52
CA LEU A 254 13.00 -9.80 -14.95
C LEU A 254 13.66 -11.03 -14.28
N ASN A 255 14.72 -11.57 -14.88
CA ASN A 255 15.42 -12.77 -14.42
C ASN A 255 16.55 -12.51 -13.42
N ALA A 256 16.81 -11.25 -13.07
CA ALA A 256 17.70 -10.91 -11.96
C ALA A 256 17.02 -11.30 -10.64
N SER A 257 17.21 -12.55 -10.20
CA SER A 257 16.68 -13.05 -8.93
C SER A 257 16.98 -12.09 -7.77
N PRO A 258 16.06 -11.90 -6.81
CA PRO A 258 16.40 -11.22 -5.57
C PRO A 258 17.54 -12.00 -4.89
N PRO A 259 18.49 -11.33 -4.22
CA PRO A 259 19.51 -12.03 -3.47
C PRO A 259 18.81 -12.91 -2.43
N SER A 260 18.94 -14.23 -2.59
CA SER A 260 18.52 -15.20 -1.59
C SER A 260 19.13 -14.82 -0.23
N PRO A 261 18.36 -14.82 0.88
CA PRO A 261 18.85 -14.42 2.20
C PRO A 261 20.09 -15.22 2.66
N GLU A 262 20.31 -16.41 2.11
CA GLU A 262 21.47 -17.27 2.40
C GLU A 262 22.82 -16.70 1.93
N ARG A 263 22.87 -15.82 0.93
CA ARG A 263 24.15 -15.28 0.43
C ARG A 263 24.76 -14.19 1.32
N ARG A 264 24.03 -13.71 2.34
CA ARG A 264 24.57 -12.76 3.34
C ARG A 264 25.33 -13.46 4.47
N ALA A 265 25.25 -14.78 4.58
CA ALA A 265 25.93 -15.57 5.61
C ALA A 265 27.32 -16.10 5.19
N MET A 266 27.68 -16.06 3.91
CA MET A 266 29.00 -16.54 3.41
C MET A 266 29.98 -15.42 3.01
N ARG A 267 29.70 -14.17 3.40
CA ARG A 267 30.66 -13.07 3.32
C ARG A 267 30.76 -12.37 4.68
N ARG A 268 31.30 -13.10 5.65
CA ARG A 268 32.02 -12.54 6.79
C ARG A 268 33.42 -13.15 6.78
#